data_AF-A0A176VJ81-F1
#
_entry.id   AF-A0A176VJ81-F1
#
_cell.length_a   1.000
_cell.length_b   1.000
_cell.length_c   1.000
_cell.angle_alpha   90.00
_cell.angle_beta   90.00
_cell.angle_gamma   90.00
#
_symmetry.space_group_name_H-M   'P 1'
#
loop_
_entity.id
_entity.type
_entity.pdbx_description
1 polymer ?
#
loop_
_entity_poly.entity_id
_entity_poly.type
_entity_poly.pdbx_seq_one_letter_code
_entity_poly.pdbx_strand_id
1 'polypeptide(L)'
;MASCGAGNEEIVFRDKFRNKCSKFLEDMCFKNTKECASHELLDQIYDAVCSLRKLQSARVDMIRGCCAYADFTCRHHTFEHKVKVAHFTIVATEIDNLFRSATMRSMPDGGARTKEDCELFHLKLLNPELYKKLHPTRGPLHPLFEEMIAILLTDLNPFFPSQPRHHRTLVAATLQFIEACQLEYEYSESGFEIQADTPHLPLFLRQKSGGSEVFVLFVLVGPHLVPENYASEDGSSDRLFFYNKMYPMLPELITVSDHLNDVLSFYKEYEEEYVGYVFTVAKAENITLFEVLDGLMNQMVEIRKNVMATAERTNSLEVKRTVAQYIQGYISWHLSWEKRYRLGEILNTVTFRVLKMEGMFPMALVARARIQVDKFLFKACGLTSPHSSL
;
A
#
# COMPACT_ATOMS: atom_id res chain seq x y z
N MET A 1 24.21 40.63 -3.80
CA MET A 1 25.00 39.46 -3.38
C MET A 1 24.19 38.70 -2.34
N ALA A 2 23.30 37.78 -2.76
CA ALA A 2 22.51 36.93 -1.86
C ALA A 2 21.94 35.71 -2.61
N SER A 3 22.74 35.01 -3.43
CA SER A 3 22.29 33.77 -4.10
C SER A 3 23.33 32.64 -4.10
N CYS A 4 24.44 32.77 -3.37
CA CYS A 4 25.47 31.72 -3.29
C CYS A 4 25.32 30.78 -2.08
N GLY A 5 24.38 31.02 -1.17
CA GLY A 5 24.18 30.21 0.06
C GLY A 5 23.24 29.02 -0.12
N ALA A 6 22.06 29.25 -0.69
CA ALA A 6 21.01 28.22 -0.80
C ALA A 6 21.42 27.00 -1.65
N GLY A 7 22.14 27.23 -2.77
CA GLY A 7 22.59 26.14 -3.63
C GLY A 7 23.64 25.23 -2.98
N ASN A 8 24.43 25.74 -2.03
CA ASN A 8 25.44 24.94 -1.35
C ASN A 8 24.82 24.05 -0.26
N GLU A 9 23.79 24.54 0.44
CA GLU A 9 23.05 23.75 1.44
C GLU A 9 22.24 22.61 0.80
N GLU A 10 21.62 22.85 -0.36
CA GLU A 10 20.89 21.83 -1.12
C GLU A 10 21.83 20.72 -1.61
N ILE A 11 23.01 21.07 -2.14
CA ILE A 11 24.02 20.09 -2.57
C ILE A 11 24.49 19.24 -1.38
N VAL A 12 24.80 19.88 -0.24
CA VAL A 12 25.24 19.18 0.97
C VAL A 12 24.16 18.23 1.50
N PHE A 13 22.89 18.65 1.49
CA PHE A 13 21.76 17.79 1.87
C PHE A 13 21.67 16.57 0.97
N ARG A 14 21.65 16.77 -0.36
CA ARG A 14 21.49 15.69 -1.35
C ARG A 14 22.63 14.69 -1.27
N ASP A 15 23.87 15.14 -1.10
CA ASP A 15 25.03 14.25 -0.95
C ASP A 15 25.00 13.47 0.37
N LYS A 16 24.61 14.13 1.47
CA LYS A 16 24.46 13.47 2.78
C LYS A 16 23.37 12.41 2.73
N PHE A 17 22.21 12.73 2.15
CA PHE A 17 21.09 11.79 2.03
C PHE A 17 21.42 10.64 1.08
N ARG A 18 22.05 10.91 -0.07
CA ARG A 18 22.55 9.89 -1.01
C ARG A 18 23.43 8.86 -0.30
N ASN A 19 24.46 9.31 0.42
CA ASN A 19 25.41 8.42 1.09
C ASN A 19 24.71 7.54 2.14
N LYS A 20 23.76 8.11 2.90
CA LYS A 20 22.96 7.37 3.87
C LYS A 20 22.06 6.33 3.20
N CYS A 21 21.33 6.71 2.16
CA CYS A 21 20.47 5.77 1.41
C CYS A 21 21.27 4.64 0.76
N SER A 22 22.41 4.93 0.13
CA SER A 22 23.27 3.90 -0.47
C SER A 22 23.72 2.87 0.57
N LYS A 23 24.26 3.33 1.71
CA LYS A 23 24.64 2.45 2.81
C LYS A 23 23.45 1.68 3.37
N PHE A 24 22.33 2.34 3.57
CA PHE A 24 21.11 1.72 4.08
C PHE A 24 20.62 0.59 3.18
N LEU A 25 20.63 0.76 1.85
CA LEU A 25 20.27 -0.29 0.90
C LEU A 25 21.23 -1.49 0.98
N GLU A 26 22.53 -1.24 1.14
CA GLU A 26 23.54 -2.29 1.36
C GLU A 26 23.28 -3.06 2.67
N ASP A 27 23.05 -2.35 3.77
CA ASP A 27 22.78 -2.94 5.09
C ASP A 27 21.45 -3.72 5.11
N MET A 28 20.46 -3.27 4.34
CA MET A 28 19.21 -3.99 4.06
C MET A 28 19.39 -5.18 3.10
N CYS A 29 20.62 -5.45 2.64
CA CYS A 29 20.98 -6.48 1.67
C CYS A 29 20.12 -6.39 0.39
N PHE A 30 19.75 -5.19 -0.03
CA PHE A 30 18.96 -4.98 -1.24
C PHE A 30 19.78 -5.40 -2.47
N LYS A 31 19.17 -6.20 -3.34
CA LYS A 31 19.80 -6.65 -4.58
C LYS A 31 19.11 -6.05 -5.79
N ASN A 32 19.84 -5.26 -6.57
CA ASN A 32 19.32 -4.75 -7.83
C ASN A 32 19.55 -5.76 -8.97
N THR A 33 18.77 -6.84 -9.00
CA THR A 33 18.79 -7.80 -10.12
C THR A 33 17.55 -7.64 -10.99
N LYS A 34 17.61 -8.10 -12.25
CA LYS A 34 16.47 -8.07 -13.17
C LYS A 34 15.26 -8.80 -12.58
N GLU A 35 15.51 -9.91 -11.89
CA GLU A 35 14.48 -10.73 -11.25
C GLU A 35 13.87 -10.02 -10.05
N CYS A 36 14.62 -9.22 -9.29
CA CYS A 36 14.07 -8.45 -8.17
C CYS A 36 13.41 -7.13 -8.60
N ALA A 37 13.67 -6.73 -9.85
CA ALA A 37 13.27 -5.46 -10.44
C ALA A 37 12.13 -5.59 -11.48
N SER A 38 11.91 -6.77 -12.06
CA SER A 38 10.88 -6.93 -13.09
C SER A 38 9.47 -6.93 -12.52
N HIS A 39 8.56 -6.26 -13.24
CA HIS A 39 7.11 -6.19 -13.02
C HIS A 39 6.39 -6.67 -14.29
N GLU A 40 6.62 -7.93 -14.64
CA GLU A 40 6.22 -8.53 -15.93
C GLU A 40 4.70 -8.58 -16.12
N LEU A 41 3.93 -8.57 -15.02
CA LEU A 41 2.48 -8.65 -15.07
C LEU A 41 1.82 -7.28 -14.95
N LEU A 42 2.58 -6.18 -14.90
CA LEU A 42 2.04 -4.84 -14.64
C LEU A 42 0.89 -4.47 -15.57
N ASP A 43 1.06 -4.62 -16.89
CA ASP A 43 0.02 -4.25 -17.86
C ASP A 43 -1.22 -5.15 -17.71
N GLN A 44 -1.03 -6.44 -17.44
CA GLN A 44 -2.14 -7.38 -17.24
C GLN A 44 -2.92 -7.07 -15.96
N ILE A 45 -2.22 -6.75 -14.87
CA ILE A 45 -2.84 -6.32 -13.61
C ILE A 45 -3.58 -5.00 -13.82
N TYR A 46 -2.98 -4.04 -14.52
CA TYR A 46 -3.58 -2.76 -14.84
C TYR A 46 -4.89 -2.93 -15.61
N ASP A 47 -4.89 -3.70 -16.69
CA ASP A 47 -6.07 -3.94 -17.53
C ASP A 47 -7.17 -4.67 -16.75
N ALA A 48 -6.80 -5.67 -15.94
CA ALA A 48 -7.73 -6.42 -15.10
C ALA A 48 -8.40 -5.51 -14.07
N VAL A 49 -7.62 -4.68 -13.34
CA VAL A 49 -8.19 -3.73 -12.38
C VAL A 49 -9.07 -2.71 -13.08
N CYS A 50 -8.62 -2.11 -14.18
CA CYS A 50 -9.44 -1.13 -14.92
C CYS A 50 -10.78 -1.70 -15.40
N SER A 51 -10.83 -3.01 -15.67
CA SER A 51 -12.08 -3.71 -16.02
C SER A 51 -13.01 -3.96 -14.82
N LEU A 52 -12.46 -4.06 -13.61
CA LEU A 52 -13.24 -4.21 -12.37
C LEU A 52 -13.78 -2.88 -11.85
N ARG A 53 -13.03 -1.79 -12.07
CA ARG A 53 -13.36 -0.47 -11.54
C ARG A 53 -14.51 0.18 -12.30
N LYS A 54 -15.48 0.69 -11.55
CA LYS A 54 -16.56 1.54 -12.08
C LYS A 54 -16.13 3.00 -12.20
N LEU A 55 -15.19 3.43 -11.35
CA LEU A 55 -14.69 4.80 -11.30
C LEU A 55 -13.35 4.89 -12.02
N GLN A 56 -13.21 5.86 -12.92
CA GLN A 56 -11.97 6.17 -13.66
C GLN A 56 -11.42 7.56 -13.31
N SER A 57 -11.46 7.94 -12.02
CA SER A 57 -10.98 9.25 -11.54
C SER A 57 -9.47 9.32 -11.38
N ALA A 58 -8.84 8.19 -11.10
CA ALA A 58 -7.41 8.12 -10.83
C ALA A 58 -6.55 8.43 -12.05
N ARG A 59 -5.43 9.12 -11.82
CA ARG A 59 -4.38 9.27 -12.85
C ARG A 59 -3.79 7.90 -13.18
N VAL A 60 -3.54 7.67 -14.47
CA VAL A 60 -2.98 6.41 -15.00
C VAL A 60 -1.66 6.03 -14.31
N ASP A 61 -0.79 7.00 -14.03
CA ASP A 61 0.49 6.74 -13.37
C ASP A 61 0.33 6.28 -11.91
N MET A 62 -0.71 6.76 -11.22
CA MET A 62 -1.04 6.30 -9.87
C MET A 62 -1.59 4.88 -9.88
N ILE A 63 -2.52 4.57 -10.79
CA ILE A 63 -3.03 3.20 -10.96
C ILE A 63 -1.87 2.25 -11.23
N ARG A 64 -0.99 2.58 -12.19
CA ARG A 64 0.19 1.77 -12.51
C ARG A 64 1.14 1.61 -11.33
N GLY A 65 1.36 2.67 -10.55
CA GLY A 65 2.16 2.59 -9.33
C GLY A 65 1.59 1.61 -8.30
N CYS A 66 0.28 1.60 -8.10
CA CYS A 66 -0.39 0.64 -7.21
C CYS A 66 -0.41 -0.80 -7.78
N CYS A 67 -0.53 -0.97 -9.09
CA CYS A 67 -0.39 -2.29 -9.73
C CYS A 67 1.05 -2.82 -9.61
N ALA A 68 2.05 -1.96 -9.78
CA ALA A 68 3.46 -2.31 -9.60
C ALA A 68 3.75 -2.71 -8.14
N TYR A 69 3.17 -2.00 -7.17
CA TYR A 69 3.23 -2.38 -5.76
C TYR A 69 2.81 -3.83 -5.58
N ALA A 70 1.62 -4.20 -6.07
CA ALA A 70 1.09 -5.56 -5.92
C ALA A 70 1.98 -6.61 -6.60
N ASP A 71 2.53 -6.34 -7.79
CA ASP A 71 3.42 -7.29 -8.48
C ASP A 71 4.75 -7.48 -7.74
N PHE A 72 5.32 -6.40 -7.20
CA PHE A 72 6.57 -6.44 -6.44
C PHE A 72 6.44 -7.15 -5.10
N THR A 73 5.41 -6.80 -4.31
CA THR A 73 5.25 -7.24 -2.92
C THR A 73 4.56 -8.59 -2.81
N CYS A 74 3.62 -8.89 -3.71
CA CYS A 74 2.93 -10.17 -3.78
C CYS A 74 3.46 -11.07 -4.89
N ARG A 75 4.77 -10.99 -5.23
CA ARG A 75 5.39 -11.65 -6.39
C ARG A 75 5.01 -13.13 -6.57
N HIS A 76 4.96 -13.88 -5.48
CA HIS A 76 4.68 -15.32 -5.47
C HIS A 76 3.19 -15.69 -5.36
N HIS A 77 2.31 -14.70 -5.20
CA HIS A 77 0.87 -14.93 -5.16
C HIS A 77 0.29 -15.11 -6.56
N THR A 78 -0.95 -15.62 -6.61
CA THR A 78 -1.70 -15.76 -7.86
C THR A 78 -1.95 -14.39 -8.52
N PHE A 79 -2.15 -14.40 -9.83
CA PHE A 79 -2.51 -13.19 -10.57
C PHE A 79 -3.77 -12.53 -10.02
N GLU A 80 -4.81 -13.32 -9.72
CA GLU A 80 -6.05 -12.83 -9.13
C GLU A 80 -5.82 -12.10 -7.80
N HIS A 81 -4.96 -12.65 -6.93
CA HIS A 81 -4.60 -12.01 -5.67
C HIS A 81 -3.92 -10.66 -5.90
N LYS A 82 -2.97 -10.60 -6.84
CA LYS A 82 -2.30 -9.34 -7.20
C LYS A 82 -3.29 -8.28 -7.72
N VAL A 83 -4.28 -8.68 -8.51
CA VAL A 83 -5.35 -7.79 -9.00
C VAL A 83 -6.18 -7.23 -7.84
N LYS A 84 -6.58 -8.08 -6.88
CA LYS A 84 -7.34 -7.64 -5.70
C LYS A 84 -6.54 -6.69 -4.80
N VAL A 85 -5.26 -7.02 -4.58
CA VAL A 85 -4.34 -6.14 -3.84
C VAL A 85 -4.19 -4.79 -4.55
N ALA A 86 -3.93 -4.79 -5.86
CA ALA A 86 -3.83 -3.56 -6.64
C ALA A 86 -5.12 -2.73 -6.57
N HIS A 87 -6.29 -3.35 -6.70
CA HIS A 87 -7.58 -2.67 -6.60
C HIS A 87 -7.76 -2.00 -5.23
N PHE A 88 -7.49 -2.71 -4.13
CA PHE A 88 -7.52 -2.13 -2.79
C PHE A 88 -6.53 -0.96 -2.66
N THR A 89 -5.27 -1.16 -3.07
CA THR A 89 -4.22 -0.12 -2.97
C THR A 89 -4.62 1.15 -3.70
N ILE A 90 -5.24 1.04 -4.88
CA ILE A 90 -5.71 2.19 -5.66
C ILE A 90 -6.79 2.95 -4.90
N VAL A 91 -7.83 2.27 -4.41
CA VAL A 91 -8.94 2.93 -3.72
C VAL A 91 -8.47 3.55 -2.41
N ALA A 92 -7.62 2.86 -1.65
CA ALA A 92 -7.01 3.41 -0.43
C ALA A 92 -6.17 4.67 -0.71
N THR A 93 -5.35 4.65 -1.77
CA THR A 93 -4.55 5.81 -2.18
C THR A 93 -5.43 6.98 -2.66
N GLU A 94 -6.54 6.70 -3.35
CA GLU A 94 -7.48 7.76 -3.75
C GLU A 94 -8.22 8.35 -2.56
N ILE A 95 -8.59 7.55 -1.56
CA ILE A 95 -9.18 8.05 -0.31
C ILE A 95 -8.18 8.95 0.43
N ASP A 96 -6.92 8.53 0.57
CA ASP A 96 -5.86 9.37 1.14
C ASP A 96 -5.73 10.72 0.40
N ASN A 97 -5.66 10.67 -0.93
CA ASN A 97 -5.57 11.88 -1.75
C ASN A 97 -6.84 12.75 -1.70
N LEU A 98 -8.00 12.16 -1.43
CA LEU A 98 -9.28 12.86 -1.30
C LEU A 98 -9.22 13.86 -0.13
N PHE A 99 -8.58 13.46 0.96
CA PHE A 99 -8.44 14.27 2.18
C PHE A 99 -7.28 15.26 2.15
N ARG A 100 -6.52 15.37 1.06
CA ARG A 100 -5.55 16.47 0.93
C ARG A 100 -6.27 17.82 0.97
N SER A 101 -5.75 18.78 1.74
CA SER A 101 -6.42 20.07 1.97
C SER A 101 -6.69 20.83 0.67
N ALA A 102 -5.79 20.76 -0.31
CA ALA A 102 -6.01 21.33 -1.64
C ALA A 102 -7.18 20.66 -2.39
N THR A 103 -7.31 19.33 -2.30
CA THR A 103 -8.41 18.58 -2.92
C THR A 103 -9.74 18.97 -2.28
N MET A 104 -9.82 18.93 -0.94
CA MET A 104 -11.03 19.27 -0.19
C MET A 104 -11.50 20.71 -0.46
N ARG A 105 -10.58 21.68 -0.43
CA ARG A 105 -10.89 23.09 -0.73
C ARG A 105 -11.30 23.34 -2.19
N SER A 106 -10.93 22.46 -3.11
CA SER A 106 -11.34 22.55 -4.52
C SER A 106 -12.77 22.05 -4.78
N MET A 107 -13.37 21.32 -3.83
CA MET A 107 -14.73 20.82 -3.96
C MET A 107 -15.78 21.94 -3.80
N PRO A 108 -16.95 21.83 -4.43
CA PRO A 108 -17.98 22.88 -4.43
C PRO A 108 -18.46 23.34 -3.04
N ASP A 109 -18.38 22.47 -2.03
CA ASP A 109 -18.81 22.70 -0.65
C ASP A 109 -17.63 22.72 0.34
N GLY A 110 -16.39 22.88 -0.16
CA GLY A 110 -15.18 22.76 0.65
C GLY A 110 -14.97 21.36 1.24
N GLY A 111 -15.59 20.34 0.64
CA GLY A 111 -15.48 18.95 1.05
C GLY A 111 -16.37 18.59 2.24
N ALA A 112 -17.33 19.45 2.62
CA ALA A 112 -18.25 19.20 3.74
C ALA A 112 -18.99 17.86 3.58
N ARG A 113 -19.51 17.57 2.38
CA ARG A 113 -20.17 16.30 2.07
C ARG A 113 -19.23 15.10 2.23
N THR A 114 -17.99 15.23 1.78
CA THR A 114 -16.99 14.15 1.85
C THR A 114 -16.64 13.81 3.30
N LYS A 115 -16.50 14.80 4.19
CA LYS A 115 -16.26 14.58 5.62
C LYS A 115 -17.41 13.80 6.25
N GLU A 116 -18.63 14.25 6.01
CA GLU A 116 -19.81 13.59 6.56
C GLU A 116 -19.99 12.18 5.98
N ASP A 117 -19.64 11.96 4.71
CA ASP A 117 -19.64 10.61 4.12
C ASP A 117 -18.59 9.69 4.74
N CYS A 118 -17.44 10.23 5.17
CA CYS A 118 -16.43 9.52 5.95
C CYS A 118 -16.97 9.06 7.30
N GLU A 119 -17.65 9.96 8.03
CA GLU A 119 -18.28 9.65 9.31
C GLU A 119 -19.36 8.57 9.16
N LEU A 120 -20.12 8.59 8.06
CA LEU A 120 -21.17 7.62 7.78
C LEU A 120 -20.69 6.32 7.13
N PHE A 121 -19.42 6.24 6.71
CA PHE A 121 -18.84 5.06 6.07
C PHE A 121 -19.05 3.80 6.89
N HIS A 122 -18.70 3.83 8.18
CA HIS A 122 -18.81 2.68 9.07
C HIS A 122 -20.27 2.23 9.26
N LEU A 123 -21.20 3.18 9.38
CA LEU A 123 -22.62 2.90 9.53
C LEU A 123 -23.16 2.19 8.29
N LYS A 124 -22.82 2.69 7.09
CA LYS A 124 -23.26 2.08 5.84
C LYS A 124 -22.63 0.72 5.60
N LEU A 125 -21.34 0.56 5.92
CA LEU A 125 -20.61 -0.71 5.82
C LEU A 125 -21.26 -1.80 6.69
N LEU A 126 -21.58 -1.48 7.95
CA LEU A 126 -22.06 -2.46 8.92
C LEU A 126 -23.58 -2.68 8.84
N ASN A 127 -24.36 -1.65 8.51
CA ASN A 127 -25.82 -1.74 8.46
C ASN A 127 -26.40 -0.80 7.38
N PRO A 128 -26.39 -1.22 6.10
CA PRO A 128 -26.87 -0.39 5.00
C PRO A 128 -28.38 -0.07 5.11
N GLU A 129 -29.17 -0.92 5.74
CA GLU A 129 -30.60 -0.67 5.96
C GLU A 129 -30.83 0.40 7.04
N LEU A 130 -30.04 0.39 8.12
CA LEU A 130 -30.07 1.46 9.11
C LEU A 130 -29.58 2.79 8.52
N TYR A 131 -28.53 2.77 7.71
CA TYR A 131 -28.08 3.96 6.96
C TYR A 131 -29.22 4.55 6.12
N LYS A 132 -29.92 3.72 5.33
CA LYS A 132 -31.08 4.17 4.52
C LYS A 132 -32.21 4.72 5.39
N LYS A 133 -32.48 4.10 6.55
CA LYS A 133 -33.52 4.55 7.47
C LYS A 133 -33.21 5.90 8.11
N LEU A 134 -31.96 6.12 8.53
CA LEU A 134 -31.52 7.36 9.19
C LEU A 134 -31.27 8.49 8.18
N HIS A 135 -30.88 8.16 6.95
CA HIS A 135 -30.53 9.14 5.91
C HIS A 135 -31.30 8.88 4.59
N PRO A 136 -32.64 8.88 4.59
CA PRO A 136 -33.46 8.40 3.47
C PRO A 136 -33.33 9.23 2.19
N THR A 137 -32.95 10.50 2.29
CA THR A 137 -32.81 11.42 1.15
C THR A 137 -31.36 11.63 0.71
N ARG A 138 -30.39 11.04 1.42
CA ARG A 138 -28.97 11.38 1.28
C ARG A 138 -28.31 10.78 0.04
N GLY A 139 -28.83 9.66 -0.46
CA GLY A 139 -28.24 8.91 -1.57
C GLY A 139 -26.98 8.11 -1.18
N PRO A 140 -26.16 7.68 -2.16
CA PRO A 140 -24.90 7.01 -1.88
C PRO A 140 -23.88 7.97 -1.22
N LEU A 141 -22.90 7.38 -0.55
CA LEU A 141 -21.68 8.07 -0.12
C LEU A 141 -20.83 8.43 -1.35
N HIS A 142 -19.75 9.18 -1.12
CA HIS A 142 -18.73 9.41 -2.12
C HIS A 142 -18.34 8.10 -2.86
N PRO A 143 -18.17 8.10 -4.20
CA PRO A 143 -17.94 6.87 -4.98
C PRO A 143 -16.76 6.00 -4.48
N LEU A 144 -15.69 6.61 -3.97
CA LEU A 144 -14.55 5.87 -3.40
C LEU A 144 -14.94 5.08 -2.14
N PHE A 145 -15.81 5.62 -1.29
CA PHE A 145 -16.32 4.92 -0.12
C PHE A 145 -17.24 3.76 -0.52
N GLU A 146 -18.07 3.94 -1.55
CA GLU A 146 -18.88 2.84 -2.11
C GLU A 146 -18.01 1.73 -2.70
N GLU A 147 -16.96 2.10 -3.44
CA GLU A 147 -16.01 1.15 -4.01
C GLU A 147 -15.26 0.39 -2.92
N MET A 148 -14.82 1.09 -1.86
CA MET A 148 -14.20 0.45 -0.70
C MET A 148 -15.18 -0.49 0.01
N ILE A 149 -16.46 -0.11 0.22
CA ILE A 149 -17.48 -1.01 0.79
C ILE A 149 -17.62 -2.27 -0.08
N ALA A 150 -17.64 -2.15 -1.40
CA ALA A 150 -17.70 -3.30 -2.30
C ALA A 150 -16.47 -4.20 -2.13
N ILE A 151 -15.26 -3.63 -2.08
CA ILE A 151 -14.03 -4.39 -1.81
C ILE A 151 -14.11 -5.10 -0.47
N LEU A 152 -14.65 -4.46 0.57
CA LEU A 152 -14.72 -5.03 1.91
C LEU A 152 -15.80 -6.11 2.05
N LEU A 153 -16.85 -6.14 1.22
CA LEU A 153 -18.00 -7.02 1.42
C LEU A 153 -18.17 -8.11 0.36
N THR A 154 -17.34 -8.14 -0.68
CA THR A 154 -17.43 -9.14 -1.75
C THR A 154 -16.12 -9.91 -1.95
N ASP A 155 -16.14 -10.81 -2.93
CA ASP A 155 -14.98 -11.57 -3.43
C ASP A 155 -13.86 -10.71 -4.02
N LEU A 156 -14.05 -9.40 -4.13
CA LEU A 156 -12.98 -8.43 -4.40
C LEU A 156 -11.96 -8.38 -3.24
N ASN A 157 -12.39 -8.74 -2.02
CA ASN A 157 -11.48 -8.99 -0.93
C ASN A 157 -10.74 -10.32 -1.13
N PRO A 158 -9.40 -10.39 -1.04
CA PRO A 158 -8.68 -11.66 -1.19
C PRO A 158 -8.99 -12.65 -0.06
N PHE A 159 -9.58 -12.21 1.05
CA PHE A 159 -9.91 -13.04 2.21
C PHE A 159 -11.39 -13.45 2.27
N PHE A 160 -12.25 -12.86 1.45
CA PHE A 160 -13.67 -13.16 1.48
C PHE A 160 -14.02 -14.30 0.52
N PRO A 161 -14.91 -15.24 0.90
CA PRO A 161 -15.43 -15.50 2.25
C PRO A 161 -14.56 -16.50 3.05
N SER A 162 -13.44 -16.95 2.48
CA SER A 162 -12.69 -18.14 2.91
C SER A 162 -11.84 -17.94 4.16
N GLN A 163 -11.49 -16.70 4.50
CA GLN A 163 -10.60 -16.36 5.62
C GLN A 163 -11.22 -15.29 6.53
N PRO A 164 -12.29 -15.63 7.29
CA PRO A 164 -13.10 -14.66 8.03
C PRO A 164 -12.32 -13.86 9.08
N ARG A 165 -11.22 -14.41 9.62
CA ARG A 165 -10.38 -13.70 10.60
C ARG A 165 -9.55 -12.61 9.95
N HIS A 166 -8.84 -12.90 8.86
CA HIS A 166 -8.07 -11.92 8.10
C HIS A 166 -8.98 -10.88 7.48
N HIS A 167 -10.16 -11.30 7.01
CA HIS A 167 -11.21 -10.39 6.55
C HIS A 167 -11.63 -9.40 7.64
N ARG A 168 -11.91 -9.88 8.86
CA ARG A 168 -12.23 -9.01 10.01
C ARG A 168 -11.10 -8.01 10.32
N THR A 169 -9.85 -8.46 10.34
CA THR A 169 -8.70 -7.58 10.60
C THR A 169 -8.58 -6.52 9.51
N LEU A 170 -8.73 -6.91 8.23
CA LEU A 170 -8.70 -5.99 7.10
C LEU A 170 -9.79 -4.92 7.22
N VAL A 171 -11.02 -5.31 7.56
CA VAL A 171 -12.13 -4.36 7.80
C VAL A 171 -11.79 -3.39 8.94
N ALA A 172 -11.29 -3.89 10.07
CA ALA A 172 -10.94 -3.06 11.22
C ALA A 172 -9.82 -2.05 10.91
N ALA A 173 -8.73 -2.51 10.28
CA ALA A 173 -7.62 -1.66 9.90
C ALA A 173 -8.01 -0.64 8.80
N THR A 174 -8.90 -1.00 7.87
CA THR A 174 -9.42 -0.05 6.87
C THR A 174 -10.25 1.06 7.52
N LEU A 175 -11.05 0.75 8.54
CA LEU A 175 -11.79 1.76 9.29
C LEU A 175 -10.86 2.73 10.02
N GLN A 176 -9.78 2.23 10.63
CA GLN A 176 -8.76 3.07 11.27
C GLN A 176 -8.03 3.95 10.26
N PHE A 177 -7.66 3.41 9.10
CA PHE A 177 -7.02 4.16 8.03
C PHE A 177 -7.88 5.31 7.53
N ILE A 178 -9.17 5.06 7.25
CA ILE A 178 -10.10 6.09 6.76
C ILE A 178 -10.30 7.20 7.80
N GLU A 179 -10.44 6.83 9.08
CA GLU A 179 -10.49 7.82 10.18
C GLU A 179 -9.20 8.64 10.26
N ALA A 180 -8.03 8.01 10.08
CA ALA A 180 -6.76 8.70 10.11
C ALA A 180 -6.60 9.71 8.95
N CYS A 181 -7.05 9.37 7.72
CA CYS A 181 -7.04 10.32 6.60
C CYS A 181 -7.86 11.58 6.91
N GLN A 182 -9.03 11.42 7.52
CA GLN A 182 -9.84 12.56 7.95
C GLN A 182 -9.15 13.36 9.07
N LEU A 183 -8.58 12.68 10.06
CA LEU A 183 -7.89 13.31 11.18
C LEU A 183 -6.67 14.15 10.73
N GLU A 184 -5.86 13.62 9.82
CA GLU A 184 -4.70 14.34 9.26
C GLU A 184 -5.13 15.62 8.52
N TYR A 185 -6.24 15.56 7.79
CA TYR A 185 -6.85 16.74 7.18
C TYR A 185 -7.32 17.76 8.23
N GLU A 186 -8.00 17.31 9.29
CA GLU A 186 -8.49 18.20 10.36
C GLU A 186 -7.34 18.88 11.12
N TYR A 187 -6.23 18.17 11.34
CA TYR A 187 -5.01 18.77 11.88
C TYR A 187 -4.43 19.83 10.95
N SER A 188 -4.38 19.57 9.65
CA SER A 188 -3.91 20.55 8.66
C SER A 188 -4.77 21.82 8.68
N GLU A 189 -6.10 21.71 8.76
CA GLU A 189 -6.99 22.87 8.71
C GLU A 189 -7.07 23.64 10.04
N SER A 190 -6.93 22.94 11.17
CA SER A 190 -6.91 23.59 12.49
C SER A 190 -5.58 24.27 12.81
N GLY A 191 -4.54 24.01 12.01
CA GLY A 191 -3.17 24.43 12.33
C GLY A 191 -2.61 23.69 13.54
N PHE A 192 -3.10 22.49 13.81
CA PHE A 192 -2.58 21.66 14.88
C PHE A 192 -1.11 21.32 14.60
N GLU A 193 -0.28 21.52 15.60
CA GLU A 193 1.15 21.29 15.51
C GLU A 193 1.58 20.34 16.63
N ILE A 194 2.27 19.26 16.27
CA ILE A 194 2.88 18.34 17.23
C ILE A 194 3.90 19.11 18.08
N GLN A 195 3.86 18.86 19.39
CA GLN A 195 4.67 19.54 20.39
C GLN A 195 5.61 18.56 21.11
N ALA A 196 6.66 19.08 21.74
CA ALA A 196 7.67 18.28 22.44
C ALA A 196 7.12 17.50 23.66
N ASP A 197 5.97 17.91 24.20
CA ASP A 197 5.27 17.21 25.29
C ASP A 197 4.32 16.09 24.78
N THR A 198 4.31 15.82 23.48
CA THR A 198 3.55 14.74 22.84
C THR A 198 4.43 13.69 22.14
N PRO A 199 5.46 13.13 22.81
CA PRO A 199 6.48 12.29 22.16
C PRO A 199 5.94 11.00 21.52
N HIS A 200 4.78 10.51 21.96
CA HIS A 200 4.18 9.27 21.43
C HIS A 200 3.15 9.50 20.32
N LEU A 201 2.71 10.74 20.12
CA LEU A 201 1.68 11.07 19.13
C LEU A 201 2.12 10.76 17.69
N PRO A 202 3.37 11.06 17.26
CA PRO A 202 3.84 10.71 15.92
C PRO A 202 3.64 9.22 15.57
N LEU A 203 4.10 8.31 16.44
CA LEU A 203 4.00 6.88 16.20
C LEU A 203 2.55 6.39 16.25
N PHE A 204 1.76 6.90 17.19
CA PHE A 204 0.34 6.54 17.29
C PHE A 204 -0.43 6.90 16.01
N LEU A 205 -0.22 8.11 15.47
CA LEU A 205 -0.85 8.52 14.21
C LEU A 205 -0.36 7.67 13.05
N ARG A 206 0.96 7.44 12.95
CA ARG A 206 1.56 6.67 11.87
C ARG A 206 1.04 5.24 11.78
N GLN A 207 0.82 4.59 12.93
CA GLN A 207 0.27 3.23 13.02
C GLN A 207 -1.19 3.16 12.51
N LYS A 208 -1.94 4.27 12.62
CA LYS A 208 -3.30 4.34 12.08
C LYS A 208 -3.30 4.67 10.58
N SER A 209 -2.57 5.71 10.16
CA SER A 209 -2.61 6.19 8.76
C SER A 209 -1.80 5.33 7.78
N GLY A 210 -0.91 4.46 8.27
CA GLY A 210 -0.10 3.62 7.40
C GLY A 210 -0.85 2.55 6.62
N GLY A 211 -1.97 2.04 7.18
CA GLY A 211 -2.66 0.89 6.62
C GLY A 211 -1.78 -0.38 6.52
N SER A 212 -0.60 -0.39 7.14
CA SER A 212 0.43 -1.39 6.91
C SER A 212 0.04 -2.79 7.36
N GLU A 213 -0.82 -2.91 8.38
CA GLU A 213 -1.39 -4.21 8.76
C GLU A 213 -2.15 -4.86 7.60
N VAL A 214 -2.95 -4.09 6.84
CA VAL A 214 -3.69 -4.62 5.67
C VAL A 214 -2.72 -5.11 4.60
N PHE A 215 -1.74 -4.28 4.28
CA PHE A 215 -0.75 -4.56 3.24
C PHE A 215 0.12 -5.78 3.57
N VAL A 216 0.56 -5.91 4.82
CA VAL A 216 1.34 -7.06 5.28
C VAL A 216 0.48 -8.33 5.29
N LEU A 217 -0.79 -8.24 5.67
CA LEU A 217 -1.70 -9.40 5.60
C LEU A 217 -1.88 -9.89 4.17
N PHE A 218 -2.01 -9.01 3.17
CA PHE A 218 -2.05 -9.42 1.77
C PHE A 218 -0.83 -10.23 1.34
N VAL A 219 0.30 -10.07 2.01
CA VAL A 219 1.55 -10.76 1.68
C VAL A 219 1.71 -12.07 2.47
N LEU A 220 1.27 -12.10 3.74
CA LEU A 220 1.55 -13.22 4.65
C LEU A 220 0.44 -14.27 4.76
N VAL A 221 -0.63 -14.18 3.97
CA VAL A 221 -1.75 -15.14 4.01
C VAL A 221 -2.05 -15.79 2.64
N GLY A 222 -1.08 -15.73 1.73
CA GLY A 222 -1.16 -16.43 0.46
C GLY A 222 -1.27 -17.95 0.64
N PRO A 223 -2.14 -18.65 -0.11
CA PRO A 223 -2.29 -20.11 -0.01
C PRO A 223 -0.98 -20.88 -0.23
N HIS A 224 -0.04 -20.33 -1.01
CA HIS A 224 1.28 -20.91 -1.26
C HIS A 224 2.18 -20.96 -0.01
N LEU A 225 1.80 -20.27 1.07
CA LEU A 225 2.55 -20.26 2.33
C LEU A 225 2.20 -21.40 3.27
N VAL A 226 1.06 -22.07 3.05
CA VAL A 226 0.65 -23.21 3.87
C VAL A 226 1.36 -24.45 3.35
N PRO A 227 2.29 -25.06 4.10
CA PRO A 227 2.95 -26.28 3.67
C PRO A 227 1.95 -27.42 3.57
N GLU A 228 2.16 -28.38 2.65
CA GLU A 228 1.25 -29.52 2.44
C GLU A 228 0.98 -30.30 3.73
N ASN A 229 1.97 -30.45 4.60
CA ASN A 229 1.84 -31.15 5.88
C ASN A 229 1.03 -30.38 6.94
N TYR A 230 0.69 -29.12 6.67
CA TYR A 230 -0.24 -28.31 7.46
C TYR A 230 -1.58 -28.11 6.76
N ALA A 231 -1.75 -28.53 5.50
CA ALA A 231 -3.03 -28.42 4.82
C ALA A 231 -4.03 -29.43 5.40
N SER A 232 -5.19 -28.93 5.82
CA SER A 232 -6.27 -29.75 6.40
C SER A 232 -7.60 -29.45 5.72
N GLU A 233 -8.46 -30.47 5.54
CA GLU A 233 -9.78 -30.27 4.91
C GLU A 233 -10.65 -29.27 5.68
N ASP A 234 -10.50 -29.19 7.01
CA ASP A 234 -11.23 -28.25 7.88
C ASP A 234 -10.48 -26.92 8.12
N GLY A 235 -9.27 -26.78 7.57
CA GLY A 235 -8.39 -25.61 7.71
C GLY A 235 -7.86 -25.38 9.14
N SER A 236 -7.95 -26.36 10.04
CA SER A 236 -7.48 -26.22 11.42
C SER A 236 -5.95 -26.15 11.52
N SER A 237 -5.24 -26.97 10.75
CA SER A 237 -3.77 -27.01 10.72
C SER A 237 -3.18 -25.78 10.04
N ASP A 238 -3.83 -25.27 8.98
CA ASP A 238 -3.48 -24.01 8.30
C ASP A 238 -3.52 -22.83 9.28
N ARG A 239 -4.56 -22.78 10.14
CA ARG A 239 -4.68 -21.77 11.20
C ARG A 239 -3.55 -21.89 12.20
N LEU A 240 -3.26 -23.10 12.68
CA LEU A 240 -2.20 -23.32 13.65
C LEU A 240 -0.83 -22.90 13.10
N PHE A 241 -0.57 -23.22 11.83
CA PHE A 241 0.62 -22.74 11.14
C PHE A 241 0.68 -21.21 11.14
N PHE A 242 -0.39 -20.55 10.71
CA PHE A 242 -0.42 -19.09 10.68
C PHE A 242 -0.13 -18.48 12.06
N TYR A 243 -0.84 -18.87 13.12
CA TYR A 243 -0.65 -18.26 14.45
C TYR A 243 0.71 -18.55 15.08
N ASN A 244 1.24 -19.76 14.88
CA ASN A 244 2.50 -20.13 15.51
C ASN A 244 3.73 -19.70 14.71
N LYS A 245 3.59 -19.55 13.38
CA LYS A 245 4.72 -19.36 12.47
C LYS A 245 4.69 -18.02 11.73
N MET A 246 3.52 -17.52 11.36
CA MET A 246 3.38 -16.29 10.57
C MET A 246 3.04 -15.07 11.42
N TYR A 247 2.04 -15.18 12.29
CA TYR A 247 1.55 -14.09 13.14
C TYR A 247 2.65 -13.39 13.97
N PRO A 248 3.64 -14.11 14.55
CA PRO A 248 4.72 -13.46 15.30
C PRO A 248 5.61 -12.53 14.45
N MET A 249 5.57 -12.63 13.12
CA MET A 249 6.29 -11.72 12.22
C MET A 249 5.53 -10.44 11.91
N LEU A 250 4.21 -10.39 12.17
CA LEU A 250 3.37 -9.25 11.77
C LEU A 250 3.86 -7.91 12.37
N PRO A 251 4.16 -7.78 13.68
CA PRO A 251 4.56 -6.49 14.24
C PRO A 251 5.82 -5.93 13.58
N GLU A 252 6.80 -6.80 13.34
CA GLU A 252 8.05 -6.43 12.66
C GLU A 252 7.78 -6.00 11.21
N LEU A 253 6.95 -6.75 10.47
CA LEU A 253 6.65 -6.43 9.07
C LEU A 253 5.78 -5.19 8.89
N ILE A 254 4.86 -4.93 9.82
CA ILE A 254 4.10 -3.67 9.86
C ILE A 254 5.08 -2.51 10.03
N THR A 255 5.99 -2.63 11.00
CA THR A 255 7.02 -1.62 11.26
C THR A 255 7.95 -1.43 10.05
N VAL A 256 8.33 -2.50 9.34
CA VAL A 256 9.04 -2.39 8.05
C VAL A 256 8.22 -1.60 7.04
N SER A 257 6.96 -1.96 6.84
CA SER A 257 6.11 -1.31 5.84
C SER A 257 5.95 0.19 6.10
N ASP A 258 5.83 0.58 7.37
CA ASP A 258 5.67 1.96 7.78
C ASP A 258 6.98 2.74 7.60
N HIS A 259 8.03 2.32 8.30
CA HIS A 259 9.26 3.11 8.38
C HIS A 259 10.17 2.99 7.16
N LEU A 260 10.08 1.91 6.39
CA LEU A 260 10.76 1.85 5.10
C LEU A 260 10.15 2.83 4.12
N ASN A 261 8.83 3.06 4.19
CA ASN A 261 8.20 4.14 3.44
C ASN A 261 8.66 5.50 3.93
N ASP A 262 8.69 5.74 5.24
CA ASP A 262 9.16 7.02 5.80
C ASP A 262 10.61 7.34 5.34
N VAL A 263 11.51 6.34 5.35
CA VAL A 263 12.89 6.48 4.88
C VAL A 263 12.97 6.75 3.37
N LEU A 264 12.27 5.96 2.55
CA LEU A 264 12.35 6.05 1.09
C LEU A 264 11.51 7.19 0.50
N SER A 265 10.59 7.75 1.27
CA SER A 265 9.78 8.92 0.89
C SER A 265 10.32 10.23 1.43
N PHE A 266 11.26 10.19 2.37
CA PHE A 266 11.83 11.38 3.00
C PHE A 266 12.26 12.47 2.01
N TYR A 267 12.89 12.10 0.89
CA TYR A 267 13.33 13.07 -0.11
C TYR A 267 12.16 13.85 -0.74
N LYS A 268 11.10 13.16 -1.18
CA LYS A 268 9.93 13.85 -1.74
C LYS A 268 9.28 14.75 -0.68
N GLU A 269 9.24 14.33 0.57
CA GLU A 269 8.58 15.08 1.65
C GLU A 269 9.36 16.31 2.04
N TYR A 270 10.68 16.19 2.07
CA TYR A 270 11.58 17.31 2.29
C TYR A 270 11.45 18.38 1.20
N GLU A 271 11.41 17.97 -0.07
CA GLU A 271 11.28 18.91 -1.20
C GLU A 271 9.86 19.51 -1.33
N GLU A 272 8.83 18.77 -0.92
CA GLU A 272 7.43 19.24 -0.94
C GLU A 272 7.04 20.03 0.31
N GLU A 273 7.97 20.23 1.26
CA GLU A 273 7.71 20.80 2.60
C GLU A 273 6.54 20.09 3.32
N TYR A 274 6.37 18.79 3.04
CA TYR A 274 5.32 17.97 3.60
C TYR A 274 5.72 17.45 4.98
N VAL A 275 4.87 17.68 5.99
CA VAL A 275 5.12 17.27 7.38
C VAL A 275 4.77 15.79 7.56
N GLY A 276 5.69 14.92 7.14
CA GLY A 276 5.62 13.48 7.36
C GLY A 276 6.13 13.02 8.73
N TYR A 277 6.17 11.70 8.94
CA TYR A 277 6.56 11.09 10.22
C TYR A 277 7.90 11.60 10.76
N VAL A 278 8.94 11.64 9.91
CA VAL A 278 10.29 12.08 10.29
C VAL A 278 10.29 13.51 10.84
N PHE A 279 9.51 14.41 10.23
CA PHE A 279 9.37 15.80 10.69
C PHE A 279 8.68 15.89 12.04
N THR A 280 7.62 15.10 12.23
CA THR A 280 6.85 15.08 13.48
C THR A 280 7.65 14.53 14.64
N VAL A 281 8.45 13.47 14.43
CA VAL A 281 9.37 12.93 15.46
C VAL A 281 10.48 13.91 15.79
N ALA A 282 11.12 14.51 14.77
CA ALA A 282 12.17 15.50 14.98
C ALA A 282 11.70 16.66 15.86
N LYS A 283 10.46 17.13 15.62
CA LYS A 283 9.83 18.16 16.44
C LYS A 283 9.48 17.68 17.86
N ALA A 284 8.88 16.49 17.98
CA ALA A 284 8.45 15.95 19.26
C ALA A 284 9.63 15.61 20.19
N GLU A 285 10.75 15.16 19.63
CA GLU A 285 11.94 14.78 20.39
C GLU A 285 13.01 15.89 20.45
N ASN A 286 12.80 17.01 19.75
CA ASN A 286 13.73 18.12 19.63
C ASN A 286 15.13 17.68 19.13
N ILE A 287 15.13 16.86 18.07
CA ILE A 287 16.32 16.36 17.38
C ILE A 287 16.24 16.69 15.89
N THR A 288 17.34 16.51 15.17
CA THR A 288 17.39 16.80 13.72
C THR A 288 16.71 15.71 12.90
N LEU A 289 16.22 16.07 11.70
CA LEU A 289 15.65 15.12 10.74
C LEU A 289 16.61 13.96 10.41
N PHE A 290 17.91 14.24 10.34
CA PHE A 290 18.92 13.21 10.06
C PHE A 290 19.16 12.28 11.24
N GLU A 291 19.01 12.74 12.49
CA GLU A 291 19.08 11.87 13.67
C GLU A 291 17.90 10.90 13.70
N VAL A 292 16.69 11.39 13.40
CA VAL A 292 15.50 10.53 13.25
C VAL A 292 15.72 9.50 12.13
N LEU A 293 16.19 9.96 10.97
CA LEU A 293 16.43 9.09 9.82
C LEU A 293 17.48 8.01 10.12
N ASP A 294 18.56 8.36 10.82
CA ASP A 294 19.59 7.41 11.26
C ASP A 294 19.02 6.37 12.23
N GLY A 295 18.18 6.82 13.17
CA GLY A 295 17.44 5.93 14.07
C GLY A 295 16.58 4.92 13.32
N LEU A 296 15.77 5.41 12.38
CA LEU A 296 14.89 4.58 11.55
C LEU A 296 15.67 3.59 10.67
N MET A 297 16.72 4.05 9.98
CA MET A 297 17.54 3.20 9.13
C MET A 297 18.20 2.07 9.93
N ASN A 298 18.77 2.37 11.10
CA ASN A 298 19.37 1.37 11.98
C ASN A 298 18.32 0.38 12.51
N GLN A 299 17.15 0.89 12.92
CA GLN A 299 16.04 0.06 13.38
C GLN A 299 15.60 -0.90 12.27
N MET A 300 15.44 -0.44 11.02
CA MET A 300 15.01 -1.28 9.90
C MET A 300 15.99 -2.41 9.60
N VAL A 301 17.29 -2.17 9.72
CA VAL A 301 18.33 -3.20 9.56
C VAL A 301 18.19 -4.30 10.63
N GLU A 302 17.94 -3.93 11.88
CA GLU A 302 17.71 -4.88 12.96
C GLU A 302 16.39 -5.64 12.81
N ILE A 303 15.30 -4.94 12.51
CA ILE A 303 13.98 -5.53 12.26
C ILE A 303 14.06 -6.53 11.10
N ARG A 304 14.79 -6.22 10.02
CA ARG A 304 15.04 -7.14 8.92
C ARG A 304 15.73 -8.41 9.41
N LYS A 305 16.73 -8.33 10.29
CA LYS A 305 17.40 -9.51 10.85
C LYS A 305 16.40 -10.35 11.66
N ASN A 306 15.61 -9.70 12.52
CA ASN A 306 14.62 -10.35 13.39
C ASN A 306 13.54 -11.08 12.60
N VAL A 307 12.96 -10.43 11.59
CA VAL A 307 11.90 -11.03 10.77
C VAL A 307 12.44 -12.20 9.95
N MET A 308 13.65 -12.08 9.38
CA MET A 308 14.27 -13.19 8.64
C MET A 308 14.61 -14.36 9.54
N ALA A 309 15.07 -14.12 10.77
CA ALA A 309 15.30 -15.16 11.76
C ALA A 309 13.98 -15.86 12.18
N THR A 310 12.89 -15.11 12.28
CA THR A 310 11.56 -15.66 12.56
C THR A 310 11.03 -16.48 11.39
N ALA A 311 11.22 -16.00 10.16
CA ALA A 311 10.89 -16.73 8.94
C ALA A 311 11.68 -18.06 8.85
N GLU A 312 12.96 -18.07 9.21
CA GLU A 312 13.76 -19.30 9.25
C GLU A 312 13.20 -20.34 10.24
N ARG A 313 12.77 -19.91 11.43
CA ARG A 313 12.18 -20.78 12.46
C ARG A 313 10.84 -21.42 12.04
N THR A 314 10.27 -21.00 10.93
CA THR A 314 9.09 -21.65 10.34
C THR A 314 9.44 -22.97 9.66
N ASN A 315 10.71 -23.18 9.28
CA ASN A 315 11.17 -24.27 8.42
C ASN A 315 10.45 -24.35 7.06
N SER A 316 9.81 -23.26 6.61
CA SER A 316 9.21 -23.15 5.28
C SER A 316 10.07 -22.24 4.39
N LEU A 317 10.50 -22.79 3.26
CA LEU A 317 11.25 -22.05 2.27
C LEU A 317 10.37 -20.99 1.58
N GLU A 318 9.08 -21.28 1.42
CA GLU A 318 8.06 -20.41 0.84
C GLU A 318 7.84 -19.17 1.71
N VAL A 319 7.76 -19.34 3.03
CA VAL A 319 7.68 -18.23 3.99
C VAL A 319 8.93 -17.37 3.92
N LYS A 320 10.11 -17.97 4.03
CA LYS A 320 11.39 -17.25 3.95
C LYS A 320 11.52 -16.46 2.66
N ARG A 321 11.18 -17.07 1.52
CA ARG A 321 11.21 -16.41 0.20
C ARG A 321 10.21 -15.27 0.13
N THR A 322 9.00 -15.45 0.62
CA THR A 322 7.95 -14.43 0.58
C THR A 322 8.30 -13.22 1.44
N VAL A 323 8.82 -13.42 2.65
CA VAL A 323 9.27 -12.32 3.53
C VAL A 323 10.45 -11.57 2.91
N ALA A 324 11.47 -12.27 2.41
CA ALA A 324 12.60 -11.64 1.74
C ALA A 324 12.16 -10.85 0.49
N GLN A 325 11.26 -11.44 -0.30
CA GLN A 325 10.72 -10.82 -1.51
C GLN A 325 9.83 -9.62 -1.21
N TYR A 326 9.09 -9.62 -0.09
CA TYR A 326 8.31 -8.47 0.32
C TYR A 326 9.20 -7.25 0.57
N ILE A 327 10.24 -7.40 1.39
CA ILE A 327 11.18 -6.31 1.71
C ILE A 327 11.88 -5.83 0.44
N GLN A 328 12.41 -6.77 -0.35
CA GLN A 328 13.08 -6.49 -1.63
C GLN A 328 12.15 -5.78 -2.62
N GLY A 329 10.92 -6.28 -2.78
CA GLY A 329 9.92 -5.74 -3.68
C GLY A 329 9.42 -4.37 -3.24
N TYR A 330 9.23 -4.14 -1.94
CA TYR A 330 8.79 -2.86 -1.43
C TYR A 330 9.83 -1.77 -1.67
N ILE A 331 11.12 -2.07 -1.50
CA ILE A 331 12.21 -1.15 -1.89
C ILE A 331 12.23 -0.95 -3.41
N SER A 332 12.17 -2.03 -4.21
CA SER A 332 12.15 -1.93 -5.68
C SER A 332 11.01 -1.06 -6.18
N TRP A 333 9.82 -1.16 -5.57
CA TRP A 333 8.67 -0.35 -5.90
C TRP A 333 8.92 1.15 -5.70
N HIS A 334 9.45 1.54 -4.53
CA HIS A 334 9.82 2.94 -4.25
C HIS A 334 10.83 3.48 -5.25
N LEU A 335 11.87 2.68 -5.56
CA LEU A 335 12.90 3.04 -6.53
C LEU A 335 12.35 3.12 -7.97
N SER A 336 11.27 2.38 -8.28
CA SER A 336 10.67 2.36 -9.62
C SER A 336 9.66 3.48 -9.88
N TRP A 337 9.05 4.02 -8.82
CA TRP A 337 8.02 5.05 -8.92
C TRP A 337 8.61 6.46 -8.85
N GLU A 338 9.41 6.78 -9.87
CA GLU A 338 10.14 8.05 -9.96
C GLU A 338 9.22 9.28 -9.87
N LYS A 339 8.06 9.24 -10.53
CA LYS A 339 7.06 10.33 -10.47
C LYS A 339 6.55 10.64 -9.06
N ARG A 340 6.65 9.69 -8.12
CA ARG A 340 6.21 9.85 -6.74
C ARG A 340 7.39 10.08 -5.81
N TYR A 341 8.40 9.21 -5.80
CA TYR A 341 9.46 9.23 -4.78
C TYR A 341 10.72 9.98 -5.20
N ARG A 342 10.91 10.25 -6.51
CA ARG A 342 12.03 11.05 -7.05
C ARG A 342 13.43 10.58 -6.61
N LEU A 343 13.58 9.30 -6.26
CA LEU A 343 14.83 8.75 -5.73
C LEU A 343 15.93 8.67 -6.81
N GLY A 344 15.58 8.66 -8.09
CA GLY A 344 16.51 8.74 -9.21
C GLY A 344 17.30 10.05 -9.25
N GLU A 345 16.74 11.15 -8.74
CA GLU A 345 17.42 12.45 -8.59
C GLU A 345 18.59 12.38 -7.60
N ILE A 346 18.51 11.48 -6.61
CA ILE A 346 19.49 11.33 -5.54
C ILE A 346 20.45 10.16 -5.79
N LEU A 347 19.97 9.00 -6.25
CA LEU A 347 20.78 7.78 -6.29
C LEU A 347 21.56 7.57 -7.60
N ASN A 348 21.43 8.50 -8.56
CA ASN A 348 21.91 8.42 -9.94
C ASN A 348 21.39 7.17 -10.68
N THR A 349 20.67 7.37 -11.79
CA THR A 349 20.09 6.32 -12.66
C THR A 349 21.08 5.30 -13.25
N VAL A 350 22.39 5.48 -13.06
CA VAL A 350 23.44 4.56 -13.56
C VAL A 350 23.72 3.43 -12.56
N THR A 351 23.52 3.67 -11.26
CA THR A 351 23.72 2.67 -10.20
C THR A 351 22.59 1.63 -10.17
N PHE A 352 21.41 2.04 -10.63
CA PHE A 352 20.24 1.19 -10.72
C PHE A 352 19.82 1.01 -12.16
N ARG A 353 20.06 -0.18 -12.76
CA ARG A 353 19.59 -0.52 -14.11
C ARG A 353 18.06 -0.36 -14.20
N VAL A 354 17.66 0.85 -14.58
CA VAL A 354 16.38 1.33 -15.11
C VAL A 354 15.17 0.48 -14.76
N LEU A 355 14.43 0.91 -13.75
CA LEU A 355 12.98 0.70 -13.66
C LEU A 355 12.29 2.05 -13.68
N LYS A 356 12.41 2.79 -14.77
CA LYS A 356 11.46 3.90 -14.94
C LYS A 356 10.13 3.28 -15.37
N MET A 357 9.08 3.53 -14.60
CA MET A 357 7.69 3.35 -15.06
C MET A 357 7.31 4.33 -16.21
N GLU A 358 8.28 5.07 -16.76
CA GLU A 358 8.09 5.99 -17.88
C GLU A 358 8.67 5.39 -19.17
N GLY A 359 7.76 5.05 -20.09
CA GLY A 359 8.10 4.82 -21.50
C GLY A 359 7.48 3.56 -22.12
N MET A 360 6.15 3.51 -22.26
CA MET A 360 5.51 2.76 -23.36
C MET A 360 4.31 3.53 -23.89
N PHE A 361 4.57 4.63 -24.61
CA PHE A 361 3.75 4.93 -25.78
C PHE A 361 4.22 4.00 -26.89
N PRO A 362 3.31 3.19 -27.44
CA PRO A 362 3.00 3.36 -28.84
C PRO A 362 1.52 3.67 -29.01
N MET A 363 1.24 4.86 -29.53
CA MET A 363 0.09 5.08 -30.40
C MET A 363 0.21 4.09 -31.58
N ALA A 364 -0.32 2.87 -31.44
CA ALA A 364 -0.74 1.94 -32.48
C ALA A 364 -0.87 0.51 -31.93
N LEU A 365 -2.07 0.10 -31.51
CA LEU A 365 -2.90 -0.94 -32.14
C LEU A 365 -4.03 -1.31 -31.18
N VAL A 366 -5.17 -0.63 -31.35
CA VAL A 366 -6.47 -1.20 -31.04
C VAL A 366 -6.66 -2.37 -32.00
N ALA A 367 -6.22 -3.58 -31.63
CA ALA A 367 -6.56 -4.80 -32.33
C ALA A 367 -6.40 -6.04 -31.45
N ARG A 368 -7.55 -6.60 -31.05
CA ARG A 368 -7.76 -8.01 -30.71
C ARG A 368 -7.01 -8.57 -29.49
N ALA A 369 -7.58 -8.32 -28.32
CA ALA A 369 -7.61 -9.29 -27.23
C ALA A 369 -9.03 -9.40 -26.65
N ARG A 370 -10.04 -9.56 -27.53
CA ARG A 370 -11.30 -10.24 -27.17
C ARG A 370 -11.07 -11.70 -27.47
N ILE A 371 -10.73 -12.50 -26.45
CA ILE A 371 -10.96 -13.95 -26.34
C ILE A 371 -10.41 -14.37 -24.96
N GLN A 372 -11.25 -15.10 -24.20
CA GLN A 372 -10.94 -15.83 -22.94
C GLN A 372 -11.04 -15.12 -21.57
N VAL A 373 -12.05 -14.27 -21.36
CA VAL A 373 -12.59 -14.04 -19.98
C VAL A 373 -13.96 -14.70 -19.77
N ASP A 374 -14.68 -15.04 -20.84
CA ASP A 374 -16.04 -15.61 -20.73
C ASP A 374 -16.13 -17.11 -20.35
N LYS A 375 -15.00 -17.78 -20.07
CA LYS A 375 -15.02 -19.22 -19.67
C LYS A 375 -14.84 -19.48 -18.17
N PHE A 376 -14.59 -18.46 -17.36
CA PHE A 376 -14.46 -18.65 -15.90
C PHE A 376 -15.75 -18.39 -15.11
N LEU A 377 -16.75 -17.70 -15.70
CA LEU A 377 -17.99 -17.33 -15.02
C LEU A 377 -19.16 -18.31 -15.22
N PHE A 378 -19.04 -19.35 -16.07
CA PHE A 378 -20.13 -20.30 -16.32
C PHE A 378 -20.05 -21.64 -15.57
N LYS A 379 -19.06 -21.81 -14.68
CA LYS A 379 -18.91 -23.07 -13.89
C LYS A 379 -19.41 -22.97 -12.44
N ALA A 380 -19.87 -21.79 -12.00
CA ALA A 380 -20.31 -21.54 -10.63
C ALA A 380 -21.85 -21.56 -10.42
N CYS A 381 -22.65 -21.73 -11.48
CA CYS A 381 -24.09 -21.94 -11.37
C CYS A 381 -24.48 -23.10 -12.29
N GLY A 382 -24.68 -24.30 -11.73
CA GLY A 382 -24.98 -25.52 -12.47
C GLY A 382 -26.30 -25.44 -13.26
N LEU A 383 -26.26 -24.82 -14.44
CA LEU A 383 -27.34 -24.79 -15.40
C LEU A 383 -26.83 -25.38 -16.72
N THR A 384 -27.45 -26.48 -17.12
CA THR A 384 -27.22 -27.18 -18.39
C THR A 384 -27.70 -26.33 -19.57
N SER A 385 -26.86 -26.22 -20.60
CA SER A 385 -27.20 -25.64 -21.91
C SER A 385 -28.35 -26.40 -22.59
N PRO A 386 -29.36 -25.72 -23.16
CA PRO A 386 -30.30 -26.33 -24.09
C PRO A 386 -29.77 -26.27 -25.53
N HIS A 387 -29.71 -27.45 -26.14
CA HIS A 387 -29.78 -27.80 -27.56
C HIS A 387 -29.55 -26.70 -28.62
N SER A 388 -28.48 -26.93 -29.38
CA SER A 388 -28.28 -26.49 -30.76
C SER A 388 -29.34 -27.09 -31.71
N SER A 389 -29.95 -26.26 -32.54
CA SER A 389 -30.60 -26.68 -33.79
C SER A 389 -29.98 -25.93 -34.97
N LEU A 390 -29.66 -26.75 -35.98
CA LEU A 390 -29.06 -26.52 -37.30
C LEU A 390 -27.53 -26.31 -37.35
#